data_AF-I1QN84-F1
#
_entry.id   AF-I1QN84-F1
#
_cell.length_a   1.000
_cell.length_b   1.000
_cell.length_c   1.000
_cell.angle_alpha   90.00
_cell.angle_beta   90.00
_cell.angle_gamma   90.00
#
_symmetry.space_group_name_H-M   'P 1'
#
loop_
_entity.id
_entity.type
_entity.pdbx_description
1 polymer ?
#
loop_
_entity_poly.entity_id
_entity_poly.type
_entity_poly.pdbx_seq_one_letter_code
_entity_poly.pdbx_strand_id
1 'polypeptide(L)'
;PDNLGFVSIDCGLSGPSYMDDRTNISYVSDDGYIATGEKHEISSEYKSRALYTSDLSLRSFPSGGRNCYAVAAAARGRKYLVRAWFMHGDYDGGGKSLASTPVRFDLYIGLDIWYEVAVSNAATSYAFEVIAVAVASSLSVCLLDTGHGTPFISSLELRPLRGDMYPDAMANKSLGLYTRCNMGSSKYLR
;
A
#
# COMPACT_ATOMS: atom_id res chain seq x y z
N PRO A 1 10.42 -13.49 -1.53
CA PRO A 1 11.30 -12.36 -1.90
C PRO A 1 12.37 -12.83 -2.88
N ASP A 2 12.62 -12.07 -3.94
CA ASP A 2 13.88 -12.24 -4.67
C ASP A 2 15.07 -11.88 -3.74
N ASN A 3 16.27 -12.32 -4.12
CA ASN A 3 17.50 -12.04 -3.36
C ASN A 3 17.87 -10.55 -3.30
N LEU A 4 17.07 -9.64 -3.86
CA LEU A 4 17.33 -8.20 -3.89
C LEU A 4 16.48 -7.44 -2.87
N GLY A 5 15.49 -8.09 -2.24
CA GLY A 5 14.70 -7.50 -1.16
C GLY A 5 13.67 -6.49 -1.61
N PHE A 6 13.24 -6.53 -2.88
CA PHE A 6 12.03 -5.84 -3.30
C PHE A 6 10.86 -6.82 -3.42
N VAL A 7 9.65 -6.31 -3.23
CA VAL A 7 8.42 -7.09 -3.41
C VAL A 7 7.29 -6.15 -3.81
N SER A 8 6.40 -6.65 -4.66
CA SER A 8 5.12 -6.04 -5.00
C SER A 8 4.02 -7.00 -4.65
N ILE A 9 3.13 -6.58 -3.76
CA ILE A 9 2.08 -7.40 -3.18
C ILE A 9 0.75 -6.86 -3.66
N ASP A 10 -0.03 -7.70 -4.33
CA ASP A 10 -1.43 -7.44 -4.67
C ASP A 10 -2.29 -7.98 -3.52
N CYS A 11 -2.93 -7.05 -2.82
CA CYS A 11 -3.67 -7.35 -1.61
C CYS A 11 -5.08 -7.79 -1.98
N GLY A 12 -5.51 -8.97 -1.51
CA GLY A 12 -6.79 -9.55 -1.95
C GLY A 12 -6.68 -10.44 -3.19
N LEU A 13 -5.48 -10.59 -3.78
CA LEU A 13 -5.28 -11.49 -4.91
C LEU A 13 -5.61 -12.94 -4.53
N SER A 14 -6.58 -13.51 -5.23
CA SER A 14 -6.98 -14.92 -5.11
C SER A 14 -6.41 -15.81 -6.22
N GLY A 15 -5.84 -15.19 -7.27
CA GLY A 15 -5.21 -15.86 -8.39
C GLY A 15 -3.70 -16.09 -8.21
N PRO A 16 -3.02 -16.61 -9.25
CA PRO A 16 -1.57 -16.74 -9.25
C PRO A 16 -0.88 -15.38 -9.33
N SER A 17 0.39 -15.34 -8.95
CA SER A 17 1.28 -14.21 -9.24
C SER A 17 1.28 -13.89 -10.74
N TYR A 18 1.42 -12.61 -11.08
CA TYR A 18 1.35 -12.13 -12.45
C TYR A 18 2.38 -11.03 -12.70
N MET A 19 2.56 -10.65 -13.96
CA MET A 19 3.30 -9.45 -14.37
C MET A 19 2.30 -8.41 -14.86
N ASP A 20 2.32 -7.22 -14.27
CA ASP A 20 1.43 -6.13 -14.68
C ASP A 20 1.86 -5.59 -16.05
N ASP A 21 1.02 -5.75 -17.07
CA ASP A 21 1.35 -5.40 -18.46
C ASP A 21 1.68 -3.92 -18.67
N ARG A 22 1.16 -3.04 -17.80
CA ARG A 22 1.38 -1.60 -17.90
C ARG A 22 2.72 -1.18 -17.32
N THR A 23 3.16 -1.83 -16.25
CA THR A 23 4.37 -1.43 -15.52
C THR A 23 5.52 -2.42 -15.59
N ASN A 24 5.29 -3.60 -16.13
CA ASN A 24 6.23 -4.73 -16.14
C ASN A 24 6.73 -5.11 -14.73
N ILE A 25 5.89 -4.90 -13.71
CA ILE A 25 6.20 -5.25 -12.32
C ILE A 25 5.50 -6.58 -12.00
N SER A 26 6.24 -7.51 -11.40
CA SER A 26 5.66 -8.76 -10.90
C SER A 26 4.96 -8.53 -9.56
N TYR A 27 3.72 -9.00 -9.46
CA TYR A 27 2.91 -8.97 -8.25
C TYR A 27 2.67 -10.39 -7.72
N VAL A 28 2.69 -10.52 -6.41
CA VAL A 28 2.40 -11.75 -5.68
C VAL A 28 1.22 -11.54 -4.72
N SER A 29 0.57 -12.62 -4.30
CA SER A 29 -0.51 -12.55 -3.30
C SER A 29 0.00 -12.13 -1.92
N ASP A 30 -0.88 -11.48 -1.15
CA ASP A 30 -0.59 -11.04 0.20
C ASP A 30 -0.69 -12.12 1.29
N ASP A 31 -1.15 -13.32 0.98
CA ASP A 31 -1.31 -14.42 1.95
C ASP A 31 0.01 -14.79 2.67
N GLY A 32 1.16 -14.53 2.03
CA GLY A 32 2.47 -14.76 2.64
C GLY A 32 2.93 -13.67 3.61
N TYR A 33 2.17 -12.58 3.75
CA TYR A 33 2.59 -11.37 4.46
C TYR A 33 1.61 -10.93 5.56
N ILE A 34 0.36 -11.41 5.50
CA ILE A 34 -0.67 -11.15 6.51
C ILE A 34 -1.65 -12.33 6.59
N ALA A 35 -2.13 -12.62 7.80
CA ALA A 35 -3.03 -13.74 8.07
C ALA A 35 -4.50 -13.33 8.32
N THR A 36 -4.76 -12.05 8.58
CA THR A 36 -6.08 -11.51 8.91
C THR A 36 -6.72 -10.80 7.73
N GLY A 37 -7.97 -10.37 7.88
CA GLY A 37 -8.71 -9.61 6.88
C GLY A 37 -9.37 -10.48 5.81
N GLU A 38 -10.12 -9.81 4.95
CA GLU A 38 -10.99 -10.41 3.93
C GLU A 38 -10.60 -9.93 2.54
N LYS A 39 -10.51 -10.86 1.59
CA LYS A 39 -10.19 -10.56 0.20
C LYS A 39 -11.46 -10.15 -0.56
N HIS A 40 -11.36 -9.09 -1.35
CA HIS A 40 -12.46 -8.59 -2.17
C HIS A 40 -11.99 -8.24 -3.59
N GLU A 41 -12.88 -8.43 -4.56
CA GLU A 41 -12.78 -7.75 -5.85
C GLU A 41 -13.59 -6.45 -5.83
N ILE A 42 -13.16 -5.47 -6.61
CA ILE A 42 -13.97 -4.28 -6.83
C ILE A 42 -15.19 -4.57 -7.71
N SER A 43 -16.22 -3.73 -7.58
CA SER A 43 -17.41 -3.79 -8.43
C SER A 43 -17.07 -3.61 -9.91
N SER A 44 -17.81 -4.31 -10.77
CA SER A 44 -17.62 -4.29 -12.24
C SER A 44 -17.73 -2.89 -12.84
N GLU A 45 -18.54 -2.01 -12.24
CA GLU A 45 -18.68 -0.61 -12.65
C GLU A 45 -17.35 0.17 -12.56
N TYR A 46 -16.49 -0.21 -11.62
CA TYR A 46 -15.25 0.50 -11.32
C TYR A 46 -14.01 -0.13 -11.95
N LYS A 47 -14.10 -1.32 -12.58
CA LYS A 47 -12.95 -2.00 -13.20
C LYS A 47 -12.26 -1.16 -14.27
N SER A 48 -12.99 -0.35 -15.03
CA SER A 48 -12.42 0.57 -16.03
C SER A 48 -11.69 1.78 -15.44
N ARG A 49 -11.88 2.06 -14.14
CA ARG A 49 -11.26 3.16 -13.39
C ARG A 49 -9.98 2.75 -12.68
N ALA A 50 -9.77 1.45 -12.48
CA ALA A 50 -8.54 0.91 -11.91
C ALA A 50 -7.34 1.41 -12.71
N LEU A 51 -6.34 1.94 -12.01
CA LEU A 51 -5.12 2.36 -12.66
C LEU A 51 -4.31 1.09 -12.97
N TYR A 52 -3.98 0.31 -11.96
CA TYR A 52 -3.17 -0.91 -12.10
C TYR A 52 -4.03 -2.17 -11.99
N THR A 53 -3.52 -3.32 -12.44
CA THR A 53 -4.21 -4.60 -12.21
C THR A 53 -4.42 -4.86 -10.71
N SER A 54 -3.48 -4.42 -9.88
CA SER A 54 -3.55 -4.53 -8.42
C SER A 54 -4.60 -3.61 -7.76
N ASP A 55 -5.26 -2.74 -8.53
CA ASP A 55 -6.39 -1.93 -8.03
C ASP A 55 -7.74 -2.67 -8.20
N LEU A 56 -7.73 -3.84 -8.87
CA LEU A 56 -8.93 -4.65 -9.10
C LEU A 56 -9.31 -5.52 -7.90
N SER A 57 -8.38 -5.70 -6.96
CA SER A 57 -8.56 -6.40 -5.69
C SER A 57 -8.13 -5.54 -4.51
N LEU A 58 -8.65 -5.88 -3.34
CA LEU A 58 -8.19 -5.35 -2.06
C LEU A 58 -8.34 -6.38 -0.95
N ARG A 59 -7.59 -6.17 0.12
CA ARG A 59 -7.86 -6.79 1.43
C ARG A 59 -8.45 -5.76 2.36
N SER A 60 -9.57 -6.09 2.98
CA SER A 60 -10.25 -5.28 4.00
C SER A 60 -10.05 -5.86 5.40
N PHE A 61 -10.16 -5.02 6.42
CA PHE A 61 -9.94 -5.38 7.81
C PHE A 61 -11.10 -4.92 8.70
N PRO A 62 -12.27 -5.58 8.66
CA PRO A 62 -13.43 -5.22 9.47
C PRO A 62 -13.24 -5.50 10.96
N SER A 63 -12.16 -6.18 11.34
CA SER A 63 -11.80 -6.50 12.73
C SER A 63 -10.28 -6.43 12.94
N GLY A 64 -9.87 -6.54 14.21
CA GLY A 64 -8.46 -6.63 14.59
C GLY A 64 -7.83 -5.33 15.08
N GLY A 65 -8.48 -4.18 14.89
CA GLY A 65 -8.05 -2.85 15.37
C GLY A 65 -6.75 -2.34 14.73
N ARG A 66 -5.68 -3.15 14.75
CA ARG A 66 -4.40 -2.94 14.09
C ARG A 66 -4.02 -4.19 13.29
N ASN A 67 -3.95 -4.06 11.97
CA ASN A 67 -3.63 -5.16 11.06
C ASN A 67 -2.29 -4.88 10.37
N CYS A 68 -1.31 -5.77 10.54
CA CYS A 68 0.07 -5.52 10.14
C CYS A 68 0.57 -6.53 9.12
N TYR A 69 1.03 -6.02 7.98
CA TYR A 69 1.85 -6.78 7.04
C TYR A 69 3.25 -6.93 7.62
N ALA A 70 3.84 -8.12 7.50
CA ALA A 70 5.23 -8.39 7.85
C ALA A 70 6.02 -8.71 6.59
N VAL A 71 6.85 -7.79 6.14
CA VAL A 71 7.65 -7.96 4.91
C VAL A 71 9.12 -8.13 5.28
N ALA A 72 9.75 -9.21 4.81
CA ALA A 72 11.16 -9.48 5.08
C ALA A 72 12.04 -8.35 4.54
N ALA A 73 12.96 -7.86 5.37
CA ALA A 73 13.99 -6.92 4.98
C ALA A 73 15.25 -7.68 4.59
N ALA A 74 15.95 -7.23 3.54
CA ALA A 74 17.20 -7.84 3.11
C ALA A 74 18.32 -7.68 4.14
N ALA A 75 18.32 -6.57 4.89
CA ALA A 75 19.24 -6.34 6.00
C ALA A 75 18.69 -5.27 6.94
N ARG A 76 19.03 -5.38 8.24
CA ARG A 76 18.87 -4.27 9.20
C ARG A 76 19.67 -3.05 8.72
N GLY A 77 19.09 -1.87 8.87
CA GLY A 77 19.68 -0.60 8.44
C GLY A 77 19.46 -0.28 6.96
N ARG A 78 18.88 -1.19 6.17
CA ARG A 78 18.56 -0.91 4.77
C ARG A 78 17.37 0.05 4.67
N LYS A 79 17.49 1.04 3.78
CA LYS A 79 16.43 1.98 3.44
C LYS A 79 15.49 1.38 2.41
N TYR A 80 14.20 1.66 2.57
CA TYR A 80 13.15 1.21 1.68
C TYR A 80 12.27 2.40 1.30
N LEU A 81 11.95 2.52 0.01
CA LEU A 81 10.73 3.18 -0.42
C LEU A 81 9.59 2.18 -0.23
N VAL A 82 8.63 2.53 0.60
CA VAL A 82 7.39 1.80 0.82
C VAL A 82 6.27 2.60 0.18
N ARG A 83 5.45 1.94 -0.65
CA ARG A 83 4.29 2.54 -1.31
C ARG A 83 3.06 1.67 -1.06
N ALA A 84 1.99 2.28 -0.59
CA ALA A 84 0.70 1.62 -0.40
C ALA A 84 -0.35 2.28 -1.29
N TRP A 85 -1.17 1.45 -1.96
CA TRP A 85 -2.27 1.89 -2.82
C TRP A 85 -3.63 1.48 -2.28
N PHE A 86 -4.61 2.33 -2.53
CA PHE A 86 -5.97 2.21 -2.03
C PHE A 86 -6.96 2.56 -3.15
N MET A 87 -7.63 1.55 -3.69
CA MET A 87 -8.77 1.69 -4.59
C MET A 87 -9.96 1.00 -3.96
N HIS A 88 -10.97 1.76 -3.54
CA HIS A 88 -12.14 1.19 -2.89
C HIS A 88 -13.05 0.46 -3.90
N GLY A 89 -13.29 1.05 -5.07
CA GLY A 89 -14.03 0.40 -6.17
C GLY A 89 -15.40 -0.17 -5.78
N ASP A 90 -16.06 0.44 -4.79
CA ASP A 90 -17.37 0.01 -4.25
C ASP A 90 -17.43 -1.47 -3.81
N TYR A 91 -16.33 -2.03 -3.30
CA TYR A 91 -16.23 -3.46 -2.93
C TYR A 91 -17.28 -3.92 -1.90
N ASP A 92 -17.70 -3.03 -0.99
CA ASP A 92 -18.67 -3.30 0.08
C ASP A 92 -20.05 -2.65 -0.16
N GLY A 93 -20.27 -2.05 -1.33
CA GLY A 93 -21.50 -1.30 -1.66
C GLY A 93 -21.63 0.07 -0.99
N GLY A 94 -20.63 0.51 -0.24
CA GLY A 94 -20.59 1.81 0.48
C GLY A 94 -20.08 2.99 -0.36
N GLY A 95 -19.67 2.77 -1.60
CA GLY A 95 -18.94 3.71 -2.44
C GLY A 95 -19.65 5.05 -2.68
N LYS A 96 -20.99 5.04 -2.75
CA LYS A 96 -21.81 6.26 -2.91
C LYS A 96 -21.77 7.19 -1.70
N SER A 97 -21.48 6.65 -0.51
CA SER A 97 -21.45 7.41 0.73
C SER A 97 -20.09 8.05 1.01
N LEU A 98 -19.02 7.62 0.32
CA LEU A 98 -17.64 8.07 0.58
C LEU A 98 -17.44 9.58 0.46
N ALA A 99 -18.25 10.26 -0.36
CA ALA A 99 -18.18 11.70 -0.51
C ALA A 99 -18.61 12.46 0.77
N SER A 100 -19.57 11.91 1.53
CA SER A 100 -20.05 12.50 2.79
C SER A 100 -19.42 11.85 4.02
N THR A 101 -19.12 10.55 3.96
CA THR A 101 -18.51 9.75 5.03
C THR A 101 -17.29 9.00 4.48
N PRO A 102 -16.14 9.66 4.33
CA PRO A 102 -14.92 9.03 3.84
C PRO A 102 -14.46 7.91 4.78
N VAL A 103 -13.88 6.86 4.21
CA VAL A 103 -13.15 5.86 4.99
C VAL A 103 -11.84 6.47 5.49
N ARG A 104 -11.59 6.42 6.80
CA ARG A 104 -10.35 6.90 7.41
C ARG A 104 -9.72 5.86 8.33
N PHE A 105 -8.40 5.80 8.30
CA PHE A 105 -7.59 4.94 9.16
C PHE A 105 -6.13 5.40 9.09
N ASP A 106 -5.33 5.02 10.07
CA ASP A 106 -3.91 5.40 10.10
C ASP A 106 -3.02 4.31 9.50
N LEU A 107 -2.02 4.74 8.75
CA LEU A 107 -0.88 3.92 8.35
C LEU A 107 0.26 4.10 9.33
N TYR A 108 0.89 2.98 9.69
CA TYR A 108 2.09 2.95 10.51
C TYR A 108 3.20 2.17 9.81
N ILE A 109 4.44 2.63 9.98
CA ILE A 109 5.64 1.83 9.72
C ILE A 109 6.24 1.44 11.06
N GLY A 110 6.20 0.14 11.39
CA GLY A 110 6.54 -0.31 12.73
C GLY A 110 5.56 0.28 13.75
N LEU A 111 6.05 1.14 14.64
CA LEU A 111 5.26 1.86 15.65
C LEU A 111 5.06 3.34 15.30
N ASP A 112 5.74 3.85 14.28
CA ASP A 112 5.70 5.26 13.92
C ASP A 112 4.54 5.52 12.96
N ILE A 113 3.78 6.59 13.23
CA ILE A 113 2.72 7.04 12.32
C ILE A 113 3.34 7.48 11.00
N TRP A 114 2.77 6.98 9.91
CA TRP A 114 3.15 7.34 8.55
C TRP A 114 2.17 8.35 7.98
N TYR A 115 0.87 8.03 7.94
CA TYR A 115 -0.12 8.89 7.29
C TYR A 115 -1.55 8.56 7.74
N GLU A 116 -2.43 9.57 7.84
CA GLU A 116 -3.88 9.35 7.98
C GLU A 116 -4.50 9.17 6.58
N VAL A 117 -4.93 7.97 6.24
CA VAL A 117 -5.59 7.69 4.97
C VAL A 117 -7.01 8.27 5.01
N ALA A 118 -7.41 8.94 3.93
CA ALA A 118 -8.78 9.40 3.73
C ALA A 118 -9.22 9.06 2.30
N VAL A 119 -10.13 8.10 2.17
CA VAL A 119 -10.69 7.66 0.88
C VAL A 119 -12.11 8.19 0.76
N SER A 120 -12.32 9.11 -0.18
CA SER A 120 -13.59 9.82 -0.34
C SER A 120 -14.28 9.57 -1.70
N ASN A 121 -13.67 8.75 -2.56
CA ASN A 121 -14.19 8.46 -3.89
C ASN A 121 -13.85 7.01 -4.29
N ALA A 122 -14.88 6.20 -4.56
CA ALA A 122 -14.72 4.81 -4.96
C ALA A 122 -13.97 4.62 -6.29
N ALA A 123 -14.01 5.62 -7.17
CA ALA A 123 -13.38 5.59 -8.49
C ALA A 123 -11.94 6.13 -8.51
N THR A 124 -11.39 6.55 -7.38
CA THR A 124 -10.04 7.12 -7.28
C THR A 124 -9.09 6.13 -6.63
N SER A 125 -7.92 5.95 -7.24
CA SER A 125 -6.80 5.21 -6.65
C SER A 125 -5.90 6.20 -5.90
N TYR A 126 -5.73 5.98 -4.60
CA TYR A 126 -4.93 6.80 -3.70
C TYR A 126 -3.60 6.11 -3.41
N ALA A 127 -2.50 6.86 -3.37
CA ALA A 127 -1.18 6.33 -3.06
C ALA A 127 -0.52 7.13 -1.94
N PHE A 128 0.10 6.41 -1.02
CA PHE A 128 0.96 7.00 0.01
C PHE A 128 2.35 6.39 -0.09
N GLU A 129 3.37 7.23 0.11
CA GLU A 129 4.76 6.79 0.06
C GLU A 129 5.54 7.24 1.30
N VAL A 130 6.45 6.39 1.75
CA VAL A 130 7.39 6.69 2.83
C VAL A 130 8.73 6.05 2.56
N ILE A 131 9.78 6.76 2.95
CA ILE A 131 11.12 6.21 3.06
C ILE A 131 11.38 5.89 4.51
N ALA A 132 11.64 4.61 4.80
CA ALA A 132 11.88 4.11 6.13
C ALA A 132 13.13 3.21 6.18
N VAL A 133 13.76 3.16 7.35
CA VAL A 133 14.91 2.29 7.61
C VAL A 133 14.42 1.02 8.33
N ALA A 134 14.76 -0.14 7.80
CA ALA A 134 14.44 -1.41 8.47
C ALA A 134 15.24 -1.53 9.78
N VAL A 135 14.55 -1.55 10.92
CA VAL A 135 15.17 -1.68 12.25
C VAL A 135 15.33 -3.14 12.71
N ALA A 136 14.68 -4.07 12.01
CA ALA A 136 14.71 -5.50 12.25
C ALA A 136 14.93 -6.27 10.93
N SER A 137 14.84 -7.60 10.99
CA SER A 137 14.83 -8.49 9.81
C SER A 137 13.53 -8.40 9.00
N SER A 138 12.55 -7.63 9.45
CA SER A 138 11.33 -7.32 8.73
C SER A 138 10.94 -5.85 8.91
N LEU A 139 10.21 -5.33 7.93
CA LEU A 139 9.51 -4.06 7.98
C LEU A 139 8.02 -4.34 8.13
N SER A 140 7.40 -3.73 9.14
CA SER A 140 5.98 -3.88 9.38
C SER A 140 5.22 -2.66 8.86
N VAL A 141 4.16 -2.90 8.09
CA VAL A 141 3.23 -1.86 7.61
C VAL A 141 1.87 -2.17 8.20
N CYS A 142 1.37 -1.30 9.05
CA CYS A 142 0.11 -1.54 9.76
C CYS A 142 -0.97 -0.54 9.37
N LEU A 143 -2.20 -1.06 9.25
CA LEU A 143 -3.42 -0.28 9.13
C LEU A 143 -4.12 -0.29 10.49
N LEU A 144 -4.35 0.88 11.07
CA LEU A 144 -5.02 1.05 12.35
C LEU A 144 -6.40 1.67 12.14
N ASP A 145 -7.43 0.95 12.57
CA ASP A 145 -8.81 1.41 12.57
C ASP A 145 -9.00 2.58 13.54
N THR A 146 -9.56 3.68 13.03
CA THR A 146 -9.89 4.89 13.81
C THR A 146 -11.40 5.07 14.02
N GLY A 147 -12.22 4.07 13.66
CA GLY A 147 -13.67 4.08 13.84
C GLY A 147 -14.44 4.78 12.71
N HIS A 148 -13.77 5.08 11.59
CA HIS A 148 -14.32 5.85 10.46
C HIS A 148 -14.39 5.01 9.18
N GLY A 149 -14.88 3.79 9.29
CA GLY A 149 -15.00 2.83 8.19
C GLY A 149 -13.93 1.75 8.23
N THR A 150 -14.06 0.75 7.35
CA THR A 150 -13.18 -0.43 7.35
C THR A 150 -11.83 -0.13 6.71
N PRO A 151 -10.69 -0.27 7.43
CA PRO A 151 -9.38 -0.16 6.81
C PRO A 151 -9.20 -1.20 5.71
N PHE A 152 -8.56 -0.81 4.61
CA PHE A 152 -8.32 -1.70 3.49
C PHE A 152 -7.04 -1.31 2.75
N ILE A 153 -6.51 -2.19 1.91
CA ILE A 153 -5.33 -1.92 1.06
C ILE A 153 -5.45 -2.72 -0.23
N SER A 154 -5.08 -2.11 -1.36
CA SER A 154 -5.11 -2.73 -2.70
C SER A 154 -3.74 -3.28 -3.09
N SER A 155 -2.66 -2.54 -2.82
CA SER A 155 -1.31 -3.08 -2.99
C SER A 155 -0.27 -2.47 -2.07
N LEU A 156 0.79 -3.23 -1.82
CA LEU A 156 1.93 -2.83 -1.02
C LEU A 156 3.23 -3.14 -1.77
N GLU A 157 4.04 -2.10 -2.01
CA GLU A 157 5.30 -2.20 -2.73
C GLU A 157 6.46 -1.77 -1.83
N LEU A 158 7.51 -2.60 -1.78
CA LEU A 158 8.75 -2.25 -1.10
C LEU A 158 9.89 -2.28 -2.12
N ARG A 159 10.68 -1.20 -2.14
CA ARG A 159 11.85 -1.05 -3.00
C ARG A 159 13.06 -0.66 -2.15
N PRO A 160 14.13 -1.47 -2.11
CA PRO A 160 15.34 -1.12 -1.40
C PRO A 160 16.01 0.08 -2.08
N LEU A 161 16.48 1.02 -1.28
CA LEU A 161 17.22 2.19 -1.74
C LEU A 161 18.72 2.00 -1.45
N ARG A 162 19.56 2.74 -2.18
CA ARG A 162 20.98 2.86 -1.82
C ARG A 162 21.11 3.65 -0.52
N GLY A 163 22.11 3.29 0.30
CA GLY A 163 22.23 3.84 1.66
C GLY A 163 22.50 5.35 1.71
N ASP A 164 23.14 5.88 0.67
CA ASP A 164 23.45 7.31 0.47
C ASP A 164 22.24 8.14 0.04
N MET A 165 21.20 7.50 -0.51
CA MET A 165 19.96 8.19 -0.87
C MET A 165 19.19 8.60 0.39
N TYR A 166 18.63 9.81 0.39
CA TYR A 166 17.80 10.35 1.47
C TYR A 166 18.49 10.23 2.84
N PRO A 167 19.59 10.96 3.09
CA PRO A 167 20.37 10.84 4.32
C PRO A 167 19.56 11.17 5.59
N ASP A 168 18.52 11.98 5.47
CA ASP A 168 17.65 12.37 6.60
C ASP A 168 16.72 11.24 7.09
N ALA A 169 16.55 10.17 6.31
CA ALA A 169 15.80 8.99 6.73
C ALA A 169 16.66 8.14 7.67
N MET A 170 16.21 8.00 8.92
CA MET A 170 16.90 7.29 10.00
C MET A 170 15.96 6.25 10.64
N ALA A 171 16.51 5.38 11.50
CA ALA A 171 15.75 4.32 12.18
C ALA A 171 14.51 4.81 12.95
N ASN A 172 14.54 6.04 13.46
CA ASN A 172 13.47 6.69 14.21
C ASN A 172 12.87 7.90 13.47
N LYS A 173 13.18 8.05 12.18
CA LYS A 173 12.74 9.20 11.37
C LYS A 173 12.49 8.74 9.94
N SER A 174 11.23 8.55 9.61
CA SER A 174 10.79 8.27 8.25
C SER A 174 10.58 9.57 7.46
N LEU A 175 10.60 9.48 6.13
CA LEU A 175 10.30 10.60 5.24
C LEU A 175 9.05 10.28 4.42
N GLY A 176 7.93 10.92 4.73
CA GLY A 176 6.71 10.85 3.91
C GLY A 176 6.84 11.65 2.62
N LEU A 177 6.32 11.13 1.51
CA LEU A 177 6.27 11.88 0.25
C LEU A 177 5.28 13.05 0.36
N TYR A 178 5.75 14.26 0.09
CA TYR A 178 4.88 15.42 -0.08
C TYR A 178 4.44 15.58 -1.55
N THR A 179 5.39 15.62 -2.47
CA THR A 179 5.12 15.69 -3.92
C THR A 179 6.27 15.08 -4.72
N ARG A 180 5.96 14.55 -5.90
CA ARG A 180 6.94 14.15 -6.91
C ARG A 180 6.52 14.73 -8.25
N CYS A 181 7.38 15.56 -8.84
CA CYS A 181 7.11 16.21 -10.11
C CYS A 181 8.19 15.86 -11.14
N ASN A 182 7.78 15.55 -12.36
CA ASN A 182 8.66 15.42 -13.50
C ASN A 182 8.59 16.72 -14.34
N MET A 183 9.56 17.62 -14.14
CA MET A 183 9.56 18.90 -14.86
C MET A 183 9.97 18.68 -16.32
N GLY A 184 9.13 19.13 -17.26
CA GLY A 184 9.40 19.01 -18.71
C GLY A 184 8.83 17.75 -19.37
N SER A 185 8.03 16.95 -18.67
CA SER A 185 7.31 15.81 -19.25
C SER A 185 5.88 15.73 -18.71
N SER A 186 4.95 15.25 -19.54
CA SER A 186 3.59 14.90 -19.12
C SER A 186 3.47 13.47 -18.57
N LYS A 187 4.57 12.69 -18.59
CA LYS A 187 4.56 11.31 -18.09
C LYS A 187 4.65 11.29 -16.57
N TYR A 188 3.68 10.62 -15.96
CA TYR A 188 3.74 10.24 -14.55
C TYR A 188 4.88 9.24 -14.31
N LEU A 189 5.75 9.55 -13.34
CA LEU A 189 6.76 8.63 -12.86
C LEU A 189 6.15 7.81 -11.72
N ARG A 190 6.00 6.50 -11.95
CA ARG A 190 5.79 5.52 -10.90
C ARG A 190 7.14 5.12 -10.30
#